data_AF-A0A9P6CGT5-F1
#
_entry.id   AF-A0A9P6CGT5-F1
#
_cell.length_a   1.000
_cell.length_b   1.000
_cell.length_c   1.000
_cell.angle_alpha   90.00
_cell.angle_beta   90.00
_cell.angle_gamma   90.00
#
_symmetry.space_group_name_H-M   'P 1'
#
loop_
_entity.id
_entity.type
_entity.pdbx_description
1 polymer ?
#
loop_
_entity_poly.entity_id
_entity_poly.type
_entity_poly.pdbx_seq_one_letter_code
_entity_poly.pdbx_strand_id
1 'polypeptide(L)'
;MHFTLVLLFYVISVSAATFVHEFIDNDLLSGCHFKLGENNYDLCSLILSSDSRMAEDTGFEYEWTGSAAVNRNYTISLGGMGRNRDCPEGTWICLNETLSNFDDTQHETQHEIPKHATVHIPVAGKSRPGSLLVDQGINAVASILGVDNYSATPHLNIFFIGGFWQGKAQYARIDFICDLNGKRGVPFFVEERHDVHIFTWITQHGCPVNHKLPIAEFELESELKDEGRDSVGKLTISFYQALIFSFVVISPMLVALFIVLIRPRSREMLVTYIGVSEGNEKGLYEHTILNTASEGKSRSYGSATPEQNAW
;
A
#
# COMPACT_ATOMS: atom_id res chain seq x y z
N MET A 1 41.52 10.05 -23.25
CA MET A 1 40.25 10.80 -23.08
C MET A 1 39.04 10.07 -23.67
N HIS A 2 39.01 8.72 -23.69
CA HIS A 2 37.88 7.91 -24.22
C HIS A 2 37.23 7.01 -23.18
N PHE A 3 37.83 6.85 -21.99
CA PHE A 3 37.30 6.02 -20.90
C PHE A 3 36.16 6.68 -20.13
N THR A 4 36.05 8.01 -20.14
CA THR A 4 34.98 8.76 -19.47
C THR A 4 33.63 8.67 -20.19
N LEU A 5 33.62 8.36 -21.49
CA LEU A 5 32.39 8.31 -22.28
C LEU A 5 31.68 6.94 -22.16
N VAL A 6 32.42 5.86 -21.89
CA VAL A 6 31.86 4.51 -21.71
C VAL A 6 31.19 4.34 -20.34
N LEU A 7 31.67 5.04 -19.30
CA LEU A 7 31.01 5.03 -17.98
C LEU A 7 29.68 5.79 -17.96
N LEU A 8 29.50 6.76 -18.86
CA LEU A 8 28.26 7.54 -18.96
C LEU A 8 27.12 6.76 -19.62
N PHE A 9 27.41 5.70 -20.39
CA PHE A 9 26.41 4.84 -21.01
C PHE A 9 26.00 3.62 -20.16
N TYR A 10 26.77 3.26 -19.12
CA TYR A 10 26.44 2.12 -18.26
C TYR A 10 25.47 2.46 -17.11
N VAL A 11 25.13 3.75 -16.95
CA VAL A 11 24.04 4.22 -16.08
C VAL A 11 22.74 4.35 -16.89
N ILE A 12 22.52 3.50 -17.90
CA ILE A 12 21.16 3.20 -18.33
C ILE A 12 20.61 2.25 -17.29
N SER A 13 20.25 2.83 -16.15
CA SER A 13 19.49 2.17 -15.09
C SER A 13 18.28 1.55 -15.77
N VAL A 14 18.21 0.21 -15.78
CA VAL A 14 16.97 -0.52 -16.07
C VAL A 14 16.02 -0.15 -14.93
N SER A 15 15.39 1.02 -15.09
CA SER A 15 14.34 1.49 -14.22
C SER A 15 13.17 0.62 -14.60
N ALA A 16 12.92 -0.43 -13.82
CA ALA A 16 11.68 -1.17 -13.93
C ALA A 16 10.56 -0.13 -13.85
N ALA A 17 9.88 0.11 -14.98
CA ALA A 17 8.84 1.11 -15.05
C ALA A 17 7.67 0.61 -14.19
N THR A 18 7.61 1.07 -12.95
CA THR A 18 6.45 0.85 -12.10
C THR A 18 5.36 1.79 -12.55
N PHE A 19 4.25 1.24 -13.05
CA PHE A 19 3.08 2.02 -13.40
C PHE A 19 2.32 2.33 -12.12
N VAL A 20 2.23 3.63 -11.80
CA VAL A 20 1.57 4.14 -10.60
C VAL A 20 0.50 5.15 -11.03
N HIS A 21 -0.66 5.10 -10.39
CA HIS A 21 -1.74 6.07 -10.55
C HIS A 21 -2.11 6.64 -9.19
N GLU A 22 -2.01 7.96 -9.06
CA GLU A 22 -2.46 8.72 -7.89
C GLU A 22 -3.87 9.26 -8.14
N PHE A 23 -4.77 9.10 -7.16
CA PHE A 23 -6.14 9.56 -7.28
C PHE A 23 -6.23 11.06 -6.97
N ILE A 24 -6.87 11.83 -7.86
CA ILE A 24 -7.05 13.28 -7.71
C ILE A 24 -8.01 13.58 -6.56
N ASP A 25 -7.71 14.64 -5.80
CA ASP A 25 -8.50 15.11 -4.65
C ASP A 25 -8.68 14.06 -3.54
N ASN A 26 -7.86 12.99 -3.56
CA ASN A 26 -7.94 11.92 -2.58
C ASN A 26 -9.33 11.28 -2.50
N ASP A 27 -10.01 11.24 -3.66
CA ASP A 27 -11.33 10.65 -3.79
C ASP A 27 -11.29 9.51 -4.80
N LEU A 28 -11.46 8.29 -4.31
CA LEU A 28 -11.60 7.11 -5.17
C LEU A 28 -12.79 7.26 -6.13
N LEU A 29 -13.83 8.02 -5.76
CA LEU A 29 -14.99 8.23 -6.63
C LEU A 29 -14.66 9.05 -7.89
N SER A 30 -13.78 10.05 -7.78
CA SER A 30 -13.45 10.92 -8.92
C SER A 30 -12.50 10.24 -9.92
N GLY A 31 -11.66 9.31 -9.42
CA GLY A 31 -10.70 8.55 -10.20
C GLY A 31 -11.01 7.06 -10.35
N CYS A 32 -12.28 6.63 -10.19
CA CYS A 32 -12.61 5.20 -10.15
C CYS A 32 -12.37 4.45 -11.48
N HIS A 33 -12.24 5.19 -12.59
CA HIS A 33 -11.71 4.71 -13.87
C HIS A 33 -10.30 5.24 -14.08
N PHE A 34 -9.34 4.35 -14.27
CA PHE A 34 -7.93 4.76 -14.43
C PHE A 34 -7.15 3.77 -15.30
N LYS A 35 -5.95 4.19 -15.71
CA LYS A 35 -5.07 3.42 -16.58
C LYS A 35 -3.74 3.16 -15.88
N LEU A 36 -3.27 1.92 -15.89
CA LEU A 36 -1.95 1.51 -15.43
C LEU A 36 -1.22 0.80 -16.57
N GLY A 37 -0.21 1.44 -17.14
CA GLY A 37 0.46 0.95 -18.35
C GLY A 37 -0.50 0.90 -19.54
N GLU A 38 -0.76 -0.30 -20.07
CA GLU A 38 -1.71 -0.53 -21.17
C GLU A 38 -3.10 -0.98 -20.69
N ASN A 39 -3.26 -1.21 -19.39
CA ASN A 39 -4.47 -1.77 -18.80
C ASN A 39 -5.38 -0.66 -18.29
N ASN A 40 -6.67 -0.74 -18.62
CA ASN A 40 -7.71 0.15 -18.08
C ASN A 40 -8.45 -0.59 -16.98
N TYR A 41 -8.71 0.07 -15.85
CA TYR A 41 -9.44 -0.50 -14.71
C TYR A 41 -10.70 0.31 -14.42
N ASP A 42 -11.74 -0.37 -13.93
CA ASP A 42 -13.01 0.22 -13.53
C ASP A 42 -13.45 -0.34 -12.18
N LEU A 43 -13.31 0.50 -11.16
CA LEU A 43 -13.74 0.22 -9.79
C LEU A 43 -15.04 0.94 -9.43
N CYS A 44 -15.67 1.67 -10.37
CA CYS A 44 -16.77 2.58 -10.05
C CYS A 44 -17.96 1.84 -9.46
N SER A 45 -18.35 0.70 -10.02
CA SER A 45 -19.47 -0.07 -9.44
C SER A 45 -19.14 -0.69 -8.08
N LEU A 46 -17.85 -0.88 -7.77
CA LEU A 46 -17.41 -1.34 -6.46
C LEU A 46 -17.46 -0.23 -5.42
N ILE A 47 -17.09 0.99 -5.83
CA ILE A 47 -17.04 2.18 -4.95
C ILE A 47 -18.45 2.76 -4.75
N LEU A 48 -19.29 2.78 -5.78
CA LEU A 48 -20.67 3.27 -5.74
C LEU A 48 -21.64 2.31 -5.03
N SER A 49 -21.23 1.06 -4.84
CA SER A 49 -21.92 0.12 -3.94
C SER A 49 -21.88 0.70 -2.52
N SER A 50 -22.93 1.41 -2.11
CA SER A 50 -23.08 1.99 -0.76
C SER A 50 -23.04 0.95 0.36
N ASP A 51 -23.13 -0.32 0.00
CA ASP A 51 -23.04 -1.44 0.91
C ASP A 51 -21.59 -1.59 1.37
N SER A 52 -21.35 -1.17 2.61
CA SER A 52 -20.15 -1.58 3.32
C SER A 52 -20.04 -3.09 3.34
N ARG A 53 -18.84 -3.59 3.06
CA ARG A 53 -18.55 -5.01 3.13
C ARG A 53 -17.72 -5.25 4.37
N MET A 54 -18.12 -6.25 5.15
CA MET A 54 -17.29 -6.73 6.25
C MET A 54 -16.21 -7.60 5.63
N ALA A 55 -14.95 -7.34 5.96
CA ALA A 55 -13.88 -8.21 5.51
C ALA A 55 -13.97 -9.52 6.28
N GLU A 56 -13.93 -10.63 5.57
CA GLU A 56 -13.86 -11.93 6.21
C GLU A 56 -12.46 -12.11 6.80
N ASP A 57 -12.40 -12.48 8.08
CA ASP A 57 -11.14 -12.92 8.66
C ASP A 57 -10.90 -14.35 8.18
N THR A 58 -9.83 -14.58 7.43
CA THR A 58 -9.50 -15.92 6.92
C THR A 58 -9.09 -16.88 8.03
N GLY A 59 -9.03 -16.42 9.28
CA GLY A 59 -8.82 -17.29 10.43
C GLY A 59 -7.47 -17.98 10.35
N PHE A 60 -6.45 -17.30 9.80
CA PHE A 60 -5.08 -17.68 10.11
C PHE A 60 -4.93 -17.49 11.61
N GLU A 61 -5.13 -18.59 12.32
CA GLU A 61 -4.89 -18.76 13.74
C GLU A 61 -3.42 -18.43 13.95
N TYR A 62 -3.13 -17.15 14.17
CA TYR A 62 -1.82 -16.71 14.60
C TYR A 62 -1.57 -17.48 15.90
N GLU A 63 -0.46 -18.22 15.95
CA GLU A 63 -0.06 -18.97 17.13
C GLU A 63 0.17 -17.95 18.26
N TRP A 64 -0.88 -17.75 19.05
CA TRP A 64 -1.00 -16.59 19.91
C TRP A 64 -0.26 -16.81 21.22
N THR A 65 0.73 -15.96 21.45
CA THR A 65 1.51 -15.94 22.68
C THR A 65 0.84 -15.03 23.73
N GLY A 66 -0.34 -15.41 24.20
CA GLY A 66 -0.79 -15.12 25.58
C GLY A 66 -1.28 -13.71 25.96
N SER A 67 -1.85 -12.89 25.08
CA SER A 67 -2.35 -11.54 25.43
C SER A 67 -3.79 -11.28 24.98
N ALA A 68 -4.79 -11.45 25.89
CA ALA A 68 -6.27 -11.23 25.77
C ALA A 68 -6.92 -11.39 24.39
N ALA A 69 -7.91 -12.30 24.21
CA ALA A 69 -8.52 -12.54 22.91
C ALA A 69 -9.17 -11.24 22.38
N VAL A 70 -8.58 -10.63 21.35
CA VAL A 70 -9.11 -9.44 20.69
C VAL A 70 -9.86 -9.90 19.45
N ASN A 71 -11.18 -9.67 19.42
CA ASN A 71 -11.94 -9.90 18.21
C ASN A 71 -11.79 -8.68 17.29
N ARG A 72 -11.17 -8.89 16.13
CA ARG A 72 -10.92 -7.84 15.13
C ARG A 72 -11.86 -8.02 13.96
N ASN A 73 -12.53 -6.95 13.58
CA ASN A 73 -13.48 -6.96 12.48
C ASN A 73 -13.32 -5.72 11.62
N TYR A 74 -13.14 -5.90 10.31
CA TYR A 74 -12.94 -4.77 9.40
C TYR A 74 -14.21 -4.50 8.61
N THR A 75 -14.57 -3.22 8.53
CA THR A 75 -15.60 -2.73 7.61
C THR A 75 -14.93 -1.93 6.50
N ILE A 76 -15.20 -2.27 5.25
CA ILE A 76 -14.63 -1.62 4.06
C ILE A 76 -15.75 -1.00 3.22
N SER A 77 -15.62 0.29 2.94
CA SER A 77 -16.50 1.11 2.08
C SER A 77 -15.65 2.06 1.26
N LEU A 78 -15.30 1.70 0.03
CA LEU A 78 -14.39 2.51 -0.80
C LEU A 78 -15.01 3.88 -1.18
N GLY A 79 -16.33 4.01 -1.17
CA GLY A 79 -17.03 5.30 -1.35
C GLY A 79 -17.01 6.20 -0.10
N GLY A 80 -16.50 5.70 1.02
CA GLY A 80 -16.56 6.36 2.34
C GLY A 80 -17.73 5.85 3.18
N MET A 81 -17.54 5.86 4.50
CA MET A 81 -18.58 5.58 5.48
C MET A 81 -19.44 6.82 5.74
N GLY A 82 -20.74 6.62 5.89
CA GLY A 82 -21.68 7.66 6.29
C GLY A 82 -21.65 7.96 7.80
N ARG A 83 -22.43 8.96 8.23
CA ARG A 83 -22.44 9.50 9.61
C ARG A 83 -22.95 8.56 10.71
N ASN A 84 -23.63 7.47 10.35
CA ASN A 84 -24.27 6.57 11.32
C ASN A 84 -23.46 5.29 11.58
N ARG A 85 -22.13 5.39 11.55
CA ARG A 85 -21.26 4.23 11.71
C ARG A 85 -20.24 4.48 12.81
N ASP A 86 -19.78 3.36 13.34
CA ASP A 86 -18.70 3.15 14.29
C ASP A 86 -17.44 4.01 14.04
N CYS A 87 -17.06 4.19 12.77
CA CYS A 87 -15.96 5.07 12.38
C CYS A 87 -16.45 6.44 11.86
N PRO A 88 -15.61 7.49 11.95
CA PRO A 88 -15.94 8.81 11.44
C PRO A 88 -16.37 8.82 9.97
N GLU A 89 -17.28 9.72 9.61
CA GLU A 89 -17.68 9.97 8.21
C GLU A 89 -16.46 10.17 7.30
N GLY A 90 -16.46 9.50 6.14
CA GLY A 90 -15.36 9.53 5.19
C GLY A 90 -14.33 8.41 5.37
N THR A 91 -14.37 7.63 6.47
CA THR A 91 -13.53 6.43 6.62
C THR A 91 -13.82 5.42 5.51
N TRP A 92 -12.79 4.90 4.85
CA TRP A 92 -12.88 3.83 3.86
C TRP A 92 -12.73 2.46 4.50
N ILE A 93 -11.81 2.33 5.45
CA ILE A 93 -11.49 1.08 6.15
C ILE A 93 -11.53 1.38 7.64
N CYS A 94 -12.44 0.70 8.35
CA CYS A 94 -12.62 0.80 9.79
C CYS A 94 -12.28 -0.54 10.43
N LEU A 95 -11.43 -0.52 11.45
CA LEU A 95 -11.17 -1.66 12.31
C LEU A 95 -11.97 -1.53 13.60
N ASN A 96 -12.79 -2.52 13.88
CA ASN A 96 -13.52 -2.68 15.13
C ASN A 96 -12.78 -3.73 15.97
N GLU A 97 -12.14 -3.30 17.05
CA GLU A 97 -11.53 -4.19 18.03
C GLU A 97 -12.46 -4.33 19.24
N THR A 98 -12.95 -5.54 19.49
CA THR A 98 -13.69 -5.84 20.72
C THR A 98 -12.78 -6.55 21.69
N LEU A 99 -12.52 -5.89 22.82
CA LEU A 99 -11.78 -6.49 23.92
C LEU A 99 -12.71 -7.47 24.64
N SER A 100 -12.46 -8.77 24.46
CA SER A 100 -13.09 -9.77 25.31
C SER A 100 -12.33 -9.80 26.63
N ASN A 101 -13.01 -9.46 27.73
CA ASN A 101 -12.41 -9.61 29.05
C ASN A 101 -12.14 -11.10 29.25
N PHE A 102 -10.86 -11.43 29.39
CA PHE A 102 -10.42 -12.77 29.72
C PHE A 102 -11.00 -13.14 31.09
N ASP A 103 -11.45 -14.40 31.17
CA ASP A 103 -12.29 -15.00 32.19
C ASP A 103 -12.22 -14.38 33.60
N ASP A 104 -13.39 -13.90 34.00
CA ASP A 104 -13.77 -13.37 35.31
C ASP A 104 -13.80 -14.55 36.32
N THR A 105 -12.66 -15.20 36.51
CA THR A 105 -12.50 -16.22 37.54
C THR A 105 -12.28 -15.55 38.88
N GLN A 106 -13.43 -15.24 39.49
CA GLN A 106 -13.65 -15.07 40.92
C GLN A 106 -13.02 -13.83 41.56
N HIS A 107 -13.74 -12.71 41.54
CA HIS A 107 -14.14 -12.06 42.81
C HIS A 107 -15.29 -11.09 42.56
N GLU A 108 -16.50 -11.61 42.78
CA GLU A 108 -17.78 -10.93 42.79
C GLU A 108 -17.77 -9.73 43.74
N THR A 109 -17.36 -8.56 43.24
CA THR A 109 -17.51 -7.27 43.92
C THR A 109 -18.14 -6.25 42.96
N GLN A 110 -19.45 -6.43 42.71
CA GLN A 110 -20.50 -5.44 42.46
C GLN A 110 -20.20 -4.04 41.85
N HIS A 111 -19.20 -3.87 40.99
CA HIS A 111 -19.11 -2.73 40.10
C HIS A 111 -19.35 -3.19 38.66
N GLU A 112 -20.47 -2.75 38.08
CA GLU A 112 -20.85 -2.94 36.68
C GLU A 112 -19.82 -2.27 35.76
N ILE A 113 -18.68 -2.93 35.53
CA ILE A 113 -17.77 -2.55 34.45
C ILE A 113 -18.46 -2.95 33.14
N PRO A 114 -18.58 -2.05 32.15
CA PRO A 114 -19.18 -2.35 30.85
C PRO A 114 -18.51 -3.57 30.24
N LYS A 115 -19.29 -4.64 30.01
CA LYS A 115 -18.76 -5.97 29.74
C LYS A 115 -17.99 -6.13 28.42
N HIS A 116 -18.06 -5.17 27.49
CA HIS A 116 -17.25 -5.19 26.28
C HIS A 116 -16.96 -3.76 25.83
N ALA A 117 -15.69 -3.38 25.81
CA ALA A 117 -15.27 -2.14 25.16
C ALA A 117 -14.95 -2.47 23.70
N THR A 118 -15.72 -1.90 22.78
CA THR A 118 -15.39 -1.90 21.35
C THR A 118 -14.71 -0.58 21.00
N VAL A 119 -13.55 -0.69 20.37
CA VAL A 119 -12.76 0.44 19.89
C VAL A 119 -12.85 0.49 18.38
N HIS A 120 -13.10 1.67 17.83
CA HIS A 120 -13.22 1.90 16.40
C HIS A 120 -12.02 2.70 15.90
N ILE A 121 -11.26 2.10 14.99
CA ILE A 121 -9.98 2.61 14.50
C ILE A 121 -10.13 2.93 13.01
N PRO A 122 -10.04 4.22 12.61
CA PRO A 122 -10.05 4.58 11.20
C PRO A 122 -8.69 4.24 10.57
N VAL A 123 -8.63 3.16 9.80
CA VAL A 123 -7.41 2.67 9.15
C VAL A 123 -7.10 3.44 7.86
N ALA A 124 -8.13 3.82 7.10
CA ALA A 124 -7.99 4.63 5.89
C ALA A 124 -9.28 5.43 5.65
N GLY A 125 -9.23 6.56 4.95
CA GLY A 125 -10.43 7.38 4.69
C GLY A 125 -10.17 8.67 3.95
N LYS A 126 -11.18 9.53 3.76
CA LYS A 126 -10.99 10.87 3.18
C LYS A 126 -10.30 11.79 4.17
N SER A 127 -9.35 12.60 3.69
CA SER A 127 -8.75 13.67 4.50
C SER A 127 -9.82 14.68 4.90
N ARG A 128 -9.81 15.10 6.17
CA ARG A 128 -10.66 16.19 6.65
C ARG A 128 -9.80 17.46 6.77
N PRO A 129 -10.18 18.55 6.08
CA PRO A 129 -9.48 19.83 6.26
C PRO A 129 -9.54 20.27 7.73
N GLY A 130 -8.40 20.63 8.32
CA GLY A 130 -8.34 21.20 9.67
C GLY A 130 -8.00 20.22 10.79
N SER A 131 -7.58 19.00 10.46
CA SER A 131 -6.95 18.10 11.42
C SER A 131 -5.43 18.18 11.23
N LEU A 132 -4.73 18.76 12.21
CA LEU A 132 -3.28 18.98 12.20
C LEU A 132 -2.43 17.70 11.98
N LEU A 133 -3.05 16.52 12.11
CA LEU A 133 -2.43 15.20 11.91
C LEU A 133 -2.83 14.53 10.57
N VAL A 134 -3.74 15.13 9.80
CA VAL A 134 -4.31 14.61 8.53
C VAL A 134 -4.24 15.64 7.38
N ASP A 135 -3.59 16.80 7.62
CA ASP A 135 -3.42 17.87 6.64
C ASP A 135 -2.44 17.51 5.50
N GLN A 136 -1.69 16.41 5.63
CA GLN A 136 -1.07 15.73 4.49
C GLN A 136 -2.09 14.72 3.97
N GLY A 137 -2.81 15.11 2.91
CA GLY A 137 -3.96 14.40 2.37
C GLY A 137 -3.81 12.88 2.32
N ILE A 138 -4.90 12.18 2.65
CA ILE A 138 -4.96 10.73 2.58
C ILE A 138 -4.87 10.31 1.12
N ASN A 139 -3.74 9.79 0.70
CA ASN A 139 -3.53 9.40 -0.68
C ASN A 139 -3.88 7.93 -0.89
N ALA A 140 -4.61 7.65 -1.95
CA ALA A 140 -4.69 6.31 -2.52
C ALA A 140 -3.71 6.25 -3.71
N VAL A 141 -3.02 5.12 -3.85
CA VAL A 141 -2.07 4.88 -4.93
C VAL A 141 -2.37 3.51 -5.52
N ALA A 142 -2.76 3.49 -6.79
CA ALA A 142 -2.94 2.25 -7.51
C ALA A 142 -1.64 1.86 -8.24
N SER A 143 -1.30 0.58 -8.21
CA SER A 143 -0.13 0.03 -8.89
C SER A 143 -0.39 -1.39 -9.39
N ILE A 144 0.44 -1.86 -10.31
CA ILE A 144 0.45 -3.26 -10.73
C ILE A 144 1.57 -3.97 -9.97
N LEU A 145 1.21 -4.98 -9.17
CA LEU A 145 2.21 -5.89 -8.63
C LEU A 145 2.66 -6.83 -9.76
N GLY A 146 3.97 -7.01 -9.86
CA GLY A 146 4.59 -7.82 -10.91
C GLY A 146 3.98 -9.21 -10.97
N VAL A 147 3.89 -9.73 -12.20
CA VAL A 147 3.51 -11.10 -12.50
C VAL A 147 4.46 -12.01 -11.73
N ASP A 148 3.99 -12.64 -10.66
CA ASP A 148 4.73 -13.76 -10.09
C ASP A 148 4.76 -14.88 -11.15
N ASN A 149 5.76 -15.76 -11.11
CA ASN A 149 5.89 -16.82 -12.13
C ASN A 149 4.67 -17.77 -12.22
N TYR A 150 3.67 -17.61 -11.35
CA TYR A 150 2.53 -18.49 -11.20
C TYR A 150 1.19 -17.86 -11.62
N SER A 151 1.03 -16.54 -11.58
CA SER A 151 -0.21 -15.89 -12.02
C SER A 151 -0.06 -15.35 -13.43
N ALA A 152 -0.90 -15.79 -14.36
CA ALA A 152 -0.88 -15.28 -15.74
C ALA A 152 -1.38 -13.82 -15.83
N THR A 153 -1.98 -13.29 -14.78
CA THR A 153 -2.60 -11.96 -14.77
C THR A 153 -1.99 -11.08 -13.68
N PRO A 154 -1.55 -9.85 -14.01
CA PRO A 154 -1.06 -8.90 -13.01
C PRO A 154 -2.15 -8.59 -11.97
N HIS A 155 -1.76 -8.47 -10.70
CA HIS A 155 -2.68 -8.09 -9.62
C HIS A 155 -2.74 -6.57 -9.53
N LEU A 156 -3.96 -6.03 -9.45
CA LEU A 156 -4.16 -4.61 -9.18
C LEU A 156 -4.01 -4.40 -7.67
N ASN A 157 -3.09 -3.53 -7.29
CA ASN A 157 -2.85 -3.17 -5.90
C ASN A 157 -3.33 -1.74 -5.67
N ILE A 158 -4.07 -1.50 -4.59
CA ILE A 158 -4.34 -0.15 -4.09
C ILE A 158 -3.81 -0.02 -2.68
N PHE A 159 -2.87 0.92 -2.52
CA PHE A 159 -2.32 1.31 -1.24
C PHE A 159 -3.00 2.58 -0.74
N PHE A 160 -3.48 2.55 0.50
CA PHE A 160 -4.16 3.65 1.16
C PHE A 160 -3.28 4.18 2.29
N ILE A 161 -2.98 5.47 2.23
CA ILE A 161 -2.18 6.19 3.22
C ILE A 161 -3.14 7.02 4.06
N GLY A 162 -3.48 6.62 5.27
CA GLY A 162 -4.40 7.44 6.06
C GLY A 162 -4.76 6.86 7.42
N GLY A 163 -5.62 7.56 8.15
CA GLY A 163 -5.94 7.14 9.51
C GLY A 163 -4.84 7.50 10.52
N PHE A 164 -5.23 7.60 11.77
CA PHE A 164 -4.31 7.88 12.86
C PHE A 164 -4.85 7.30 14.15
N TRP A 165 -4.04 6.51 14.83
CA TRP A 165 -4.43 5.85 16.06
C TRP A 165 -3.26 5.87 17.05
N GLN A 166 -3.53 6.34 18.27
CA GLN A 166 -2.54 6.41 19.36
C GLN A 166 -1.18 7.01 18.96
N GLY A 167 -1.18 8.11 18.20
CA GLY A 167 0.07 8.76 17.80
C GLY A 167 0.74 8.16 16.56
N LYS A 168 0.14 7.15 15.92
CA LYS A 168 0.70 6.46 14.75
C LYS A 168 -0.21 6.57 13.54
N ALA A 169 0.39 6.87 12.39
CA ALA A 169 -0.28 6.75 11.09
C ALA A 169 -0.63 5.27 10.82
N GLN A 170 -1.75 5.06 10.15
CA GLN A 170 -2.18 3.74 9.71
C GLN A 170 -2.04 3.62 8.20
N TYR A 171 -1.99 2.39 7.69
CA TYR A 171 -1.91 2.13 6.27
C TYR A 171 -2.74 0.90 5.93
N ALA A 172 -3.31 0.87 4.72
CA ALA A 172 -3.96 -0.32 4.23
C ALA A 172 -3.53 -0.64 2.81
N ARG A 173 -3.58 -1.92 2.47
CA ARG A 173 -3.30 -2.42 1.13
C ARG A 173 -4.39 -3.40 0.74
N ILE A 174 -5.02 -3.18 -0.41
CA ILE A 174 -5.95 -4.14 -0.99
C ILE A 174 -5.36 -4.68 -2.29
N ASP A 175 -5.14 -5.99 -2.33
CA ASP A 175 -4.68 -6.73 -3.49
C ASP A 175 -5.90 -7.30 -4.24
N PHE A 176 -6.24 -6.71 -5.37
CA PHE A 176 -7.35 -7.14 -6.24
C PHE A 176 -6.88 -8.24 -7.18
N ILE A 177 -7.39 -9.45 -6.95
CA ILE A 177 -7.12 -10.62 -7.80
C ILE A 177 -8.22 -10.71 -8.87
N CYS A 178 -7.79 -10.73 -10.13
CA CYS A 178 -8.70 -10.86 -11.27
C CYS A 178 -9.35 -12.25 -11.29
N ASP A 179 -10.69 -12.26 -11.17
CA ASP A 179 -11.51 -13.44 -11.43
C ASP A 179 -12.77 -13.03 -12.21
N LEU A 180 -12.82 -13.40 -13.49
CA LEU A 180 -13.94 -13.08 -14.39
C LEU A 180 -15.23 -13.82 -14.04
N ASN A 181 -15.12 -14.97 -13.38
CA ASN A 181 -16.27 -15.75 -12.90
C ASN A 181 -16.62 -15.41 -11.45
N GLY A 182 -15.75 -14.63 -10.80
CA GLY A 182 -15.89 -14.22 -9.41
C GLY A 182 -17.18 -13.44 -9.22
N LYS A 183 -18.17 -14.06 -8.58
CA LYS A 183 -19.30 -13.34 -7.98
C LYS A 183 -18.70 -12.32 -7.01
N ARG A 184 -19.21 -11.08 -7.02
CA ARG A 184 -18.73 -9.93 -6.20
C ARG A 184 -18.38 -10.38 -4.77
N GLY A 185 -17.12 -10.77 -4.56
CA GLY A 185 -16.66 -11.28 -3.28
C GLY A 185 -16.67 -10.19 -2.22
N VAL A 186 -16.48 -10.60 -0.98
CA VAL A 186 -16.04 -9.71 0.10
C VAL A 186 -14.51 -9.71 0.14
N PRO A 187 -13.87 -8.59 0.46
CA PRO A 187 -12.44 -8.60 0.75
C PRO A 187 -12.19 -9.48 1.98
N PHE A 188 -11.00 -10.05 2.09
CA PHE A 188 -10.60 -10.79 3.27
C PHE A 188 -9.29 -10.27 3.83
N PHE A 189 -9.19 -10.25 5.15
CA PHE A 189 -7.97 -9.85 5.86
C PHE A 189 -6.92 -10.95 5.74
N VAL A 190 -5.67 -10.55 5.49
CA VAL A 190 -4.52 -11.45 5.31
C VAL A 190 -3.60 -11.35 6.52
N GLU A 191 -3.05 -10.16 6.75
CA GLU A 191 -2.14 -9.91 7.87
C GLU A 191 -2.03 -8.41 8.16
N GLU A 192 -1.51 -8.08 9.32
CA GLU A 192 -1.04 -6.73 9.66
C GLU A 192 0.48 -6.78 9.79
N ARG A 193 1.19 -5.94 9.04
CA ARG A 193 2.65 -5.93 9.06
C ARG A 193 3.18 -4.49 8.99
N HIS A 194 3.92 -4.08 10.02
CA HIS A 194 4.47 -2.72 10.13
C HIS A 194 3.40 -1.63 9.95
N ASP A 195 2.29 -1.73 10.70
CA ASP A 195 1.14 -0.80 10.63
C ASP A 195 0.41 -0.78 9.26
N VAL A 196 0.68 -1.75 8.39
CA VAL A 196 -0.02 -1.97 7.12
C VAL A 196 -1.01 -3.12 7.28
N HIS A 197 -2.30 -2.82 7.16
CA HIS A 197 -3.38 -3.81 7.11
C HIS A 197 -3.55 -4.32 5.68
N ILE A 198 -3.23 -5.60 5.45
CA ILE A 198 -3.23 -6.21 4.13
C ILE A 198 -4.50 -7.02 3.93
N PHE A 199 -5.18 -6.76 2.81
CA PHE A 199 -6.39 -7.44 2.39
C PHE A 199 -6.21 -7.96 0.96
N THR A 200 -6.96 -9.02 0.65
CA THR A 200 -7.10 -9.53 -0.71
C THR A 200 -8.57 -9.48 -1.11
N TRP A 201 -8.83 -9.11 -2.36
CA TRP A 201 -10.18 -9.04 -2.90
C TRP A 201 -10.26 -9.72 -4.27
N ILE A 202 -10.81 -10.93 -4.29
CA ILE A 202 -11.04 -11.68 -5.53
C ILE A 202 -12.32 -11.15 -6.18
N THR A 203 -12.20 -10.53 -7.35
CA THR A 203 -13.32 -9.91 -8.05
C THR A 203 -13.01 -9.63 -9.52
N GLN A 204 -14.05 -9.60 -10.35
CA GLN A 204 -13.98 -9.14 -11.74
C GLN A 204 -13.41 -7.70 -11.87
N HIS A 205 -13.52 -6.88 -10.82
CA HIS A 205 -12.99 -5.50 -10.81
C HIS A 205 -11.46 -5.44 -10.73
N GLY A 206 -10.81 -6.55 -10.34
CA GLY A 206 -9.35 -6.68 -10.45
C GLY A 206 -8.87 -6.95 -11.87
N CYS A 207 -9.77 -7.23 -12.82
CA CYS A 207 -9.44 -7.49 -14.21
C CYS A 207 -9.37 -6.19 -15.01
N PRO A 208 -8.40 -6.02 -15.92
CA PRO A 208 -8.43 -4.93 -16.88
C PRO A 208 -9.69 -5.00 -17.76
N VAL A 209 -10.32 -3.85 -18.04
CA VAL A 209 -11.54 -3.74 -18.88
C VAL A 209 -11.27 -4.18 -20.32
N ASN A 210 -10.04 -3.97 -20.81
CA ASN A 210 -9.58 -4.43 -22.12
C ASN A 210 -9.27 -5.93 -22.15
N HIS A 211 -9.21 -6.60 -21.00
CA HIS A 211 -9.18 -8.06 -20.88
C HIS A 211 -10.59 -8.65 -21.08
N LYS A 212 -11.29 -8.23 -22.13
CA LYS A 212 -12.29 -9.13 -22.71
C LYS A 212 -11.48 -10.31 -23.20
N LEU A 213 -11.65 -11.46 -22.55
CA LEU A 213 -11.14 -12.73 -23.05
C LEU A 213 -11.37 -12.74 -24.56
N PRO A 214 -10.44 -13.26 -25.37
CA PRO A 214 -10.83 -13.78 -26.65
C PRO A 214 -11.95 -14.75 -26.32
N ILE A 215 -13.20 -14.29 -26.52
CA ILE A 215 -14.34 -15.18 -26.57
C ILE A 215 -13.86 -16.28 -27.48
N ALA A 216 -14.05 -17.53 -27.09
CA ALA A 216 -13.73 -18.68 -27.89
C ALA A 216 -14.59 -18.71 -29.17
N GLU A 217 -14.43 -17.71 -30.03
CA GLU A 217 -14.47 -17.80 -31.47
C GLU A 217 -13.13 -18.43 -31.93
N PHE A 218 -12.79 -19.54 -31.28
CA PHE A 218 -12.01 -20.60 -31.88
C PHE A 218 -13.03 -21.65 -32.34
N GLU A 219 -14.04 -21.19 -33.09
CA GLU A 219 -14.84 -22.06 -33.92
C GLU A 219 -14.01 -22.33 -35.18
N LEU A 220 -13.19 -23.38 -35.08
CA LEU A 220 -13.02 -24.37 -36.14
C LEU A 220 -12.82 -23.88 -37.60
N GLU A 221 -11.98 -22.89 -37.86
CA GLU A 221 -11.47 -22.63 -39.21
C GLU A 221 -9.94 -22.48 -39.21
N SER A 222 -9.23 -23.61 -39.28
CA SER A 222 -8.14 -23.77 -40.26
C SER A 222 -7.70 -25.23 -40.30
N GLU A 223 -8.45 -26.05 -41.03
CA GLU A 223 -7.82 -27.13 -41.78
C GLU A 223 -6.74 -26.54 -42.71
N LEU A 224 -5.64 -27.27 -42.80
CA LEU A 224 -4.71 -27.34 -43.93
C LEU A 224 -4.36 -26.04 -44.65
N LYS A 225 -3.16 -25.53 -44.35
CA LYS A 225 -2.22 -25.25 -45.44
C LYS A 225 -0.79 -25.60 -45.03
N ASP A 226 -0.49 -26.87 -45.28
CA ASP A 226 0.87 -27.36 -45.48
C ASP A 226 1.50 -26.66 -46.70
N GLU A 227 2.83 -26.76 -46.75
CA GLU A 227 3.70 -26.53 -47.89
C GLU A 227 4.33 -25.14 -48.08
N GLY A 228 5.57 -25.02 -47.58
CA GLY A 228 6.68 -24.64 -48.44
C GLY A 228 7.27 -23.24 -48.26
N ARG A 229 8.25 -23.11 -47.36
CA ARG A 229 9.46 -22.30 -47.64
C ARG A 229 10.61 -22.61 -46.67
N ASP A 230 11.41 -23.56 -47.09
CA ASP A 230 12.79 -23.69 -46.66
C ASP A 230 13.61 -22.45 -47.07
N SER A 231 14.65 -22.19 -46.25
CA SER A 231 15.96 -21.65 -46.66
C SER A 231 16.20 -20.14 -46.79
N VAL A 232 15.95 -19.33 -45.74
CA VAL A 232 16.64 -18.02 -45.57
C VAL A 232 17.18 -17.73 -44.14
N GLY A 233 16.80 -18.50 -43.11
CA GLY A 233 17.06 -18.13 -41.70
C GLY A 233 18.39 -18.54 -41.06
N LYS A 234 19.36 -19.13 -41.78
CA LYS A 234 20.58 -19.70 -41.14
C LYS A 234 21.72 -18.71 -40.90
N LEU A 235 21.65 -17.47 -41.37
CA LEU A 235 22.76 -16.50 -41.19
C LEU A 235 22.59 -15.53 -40.01
N THR A 236 21.38 -15.31 -39.50
CA THR A 236 21.12 -14.31 -38.44
C THR A 236 21.23 -14.87 -37.02
N ILE A 237 21.09 -16.19 -36.84
CA ILE A 237 21.16 -16.85 -35.52
C ILE A 237 22.61 -16.91 -35.00
N SER A 238 23.59 -17.03 -35.89
CA SER A 238 25.02 -17.13 -35.52
C SER A 238 25.56 -15.84 -34.88
N PHE A 239 25.13 -14.67 -35.35
CA PHE A 239 25.56 -13.38 -34.77
C PHE A 239 24.95 -13.11 -33.39
N TYR A 240 23.69 -13.50 -33.17
CA TYR A 240 23.02 -13.33 -31.88
C TYR A 240 23.62 -14.24 -30.80
N GLN A 241 23.94 -15.49 -31.12
CA GLN A 241 24.61 -16.39 -30.17
C GLN A 241 26.02 -15.92 -29.79
N ALA A 242 26.78 -15.36 -30.74
CA ALA A 242 28.11 -14.80 -30.46
C ALA A 242 28.04 -13.53 -29.58
N LEU A 243 27.04 -12.67 -29.79
CA LEU A 243 26.83 -11.48 -28.96
C LEU A 243 26.39 -11.83 -27.54
N ILE A 244 25.49 -12.81 -27.38
CA ILE A 244 25.04 -13.26 -26.06
C ILE A 244 26.20 -13.89 -25.28
N PHE A 245 27.02 -14.74 -25.91
CA PHE A 245 28.20 -15.32 -25.25
C PHE A 245 29.23 -14.27 -24.82
N SER A 246 29.45 -13.25 -25.66
CA SER A 246 30.33 -12.13 -25.33
C SER A 246 29.82 -11.35 -24.11
N PHE A 247 28.53 -11.01 -24.06
CA PHE A 247 27.95 -10.30 -22.92
C PHE A 247 27.95 -11.11 -21.63
N VAL A 248 27.65 -12.41 -21.69
CA VAL A 248 27.58 -13.28 -20.50
C VAL A 248 28.96 -13.52 -19.88
N VAL A 249 30.03 -13.57 -20.68
CA VAL A 249 31.39 -13.85 -20.16
C VAL A 249 32.14 -12.57 -19.80
N ILE A 250 32.02 -11.50 -20.61
CA ILE A 250 32.82 -10.28 -20.41
C ILE A 250 32.22 -9.40 -19.31
N SER A 251 30.89 -9.36 -19.16
CA SER A 251 30.22 -8.56 -18.12
C SER A 251 30.64 -8.93 -16.69
N PRO A 252 30.60 -10.20 -16.24
CA PRO A 252 30.99 -10.55 -14.87
C PRO A 252 32.47 -10.34 -14.59
N MET A 253 33.36 -10.53 -15.58
CA MET A 253 34.78 -10.24 -15.42
C MET A 253 35.05 -8.75 -15.23
N LEU A 254 34.36 -7.88 -15.98
CA LEU A 254 34.46 -6.43 -15.81
C LEU A 254 33.90 -5.98 -14.46
N VAL A 255 32.78 -6.55 -14.01
CA VAL A 255 32.20 -6.27 -12.69
C VAL A 255 33.16 -6.70 -11.57
N ALA A 256 33.74 -7.89 -11.65
CA ALA A 256 34.72 -8.37 -10.67
C ALA A 256 35.96 -7.46 -10.61
N LEU A 257 36.49 -7.05 -11.76
CA LEU A 257 37.60 -6.10 -11.84
C LEU A 257 37.23 -4.75 -11.21
N PHE A 258 36.01 -4.26 -11.46
CA PHE A 258 35.51 -3.01 -10.89
C PHE A 258 35.36 -3.09 -9.37
N ILE A 259 34.87 -4.21 -8.82
CA ILE A 259 34.79 -4.44 -7.37
C ILE A 259 36.18 -4.43 -6.73
N VAL A 260 37.19 -5.00 -7.40
CA VAL A 260 38.57 -4.97 -6.91
C VAL A 260 39.17 -3.56 -6.94
N LEU A 261 38.84 -2.76 -7.96
CA LEU A 261 39.36 -1.40 -8.12
C LEU A 261 38.65 -0.38 -7.22
N ILE A 262 37.35 -0.57 -6.94
CA ILE A 262 36.58 0.32 -6.07
C ILE A 262 36.80 -0.02 -4.60
N ARG A 263 37.30 -1.22 -4.26
CA ARG A 263 37.57 -1.61 -2.87
C ARG A 263 38.41 -0.50 -2.21
N PRO A 264 37.81 0.33 -1.36
CA PRO A 264 38.51 1.49 -0.83
C PRO A 264 39.61 0.93 0.04
N ARG A 265 40.84 1.39 -0.20
CA ARG A 265 42.01 1.07 0.63
C ARG A 265 41.64 1.45 2.07
N SER A 266 41.22 0.44 2.84
CA SER A 266 40.76 0.54 4.21
C SER A 266 41.65 1.50 4.98
N ARG A 267 41.10 2.67 5.30
CA ARG A 267 41.62 3.49 6.40
C ARG A 267 40.79 3.10 7.60
N GLU A 268 41.47 2.55 8.59
CA GLU A 268 40.94 2.22 9.90
C GLU A 268 40.16 3.44 10.44
N MET A 269 38.84 3.29 10.56
CA MET A 269 37.98 4.31 11.13
C MET A 269 37.81 3.99 12.61
N LEU A 270 38.51 4.75 13.45
CA LEU A 270 38.46 4.68 14.91
C LEU A 270 37.06 5.09 15.40
N VAL A 271 36.24 4.11 15.78
CA VAL A 271 34.91 4.36 16.37
C VAL A 271 35.12 4.80 17.82
N THR A 272 34.96 6.09 18.09
CA THR A 272 34.90 6.62 19.45
C THR A 272 33.48 6.46 19.98
N TYR A 273 33.28 5.50 20.88
CA TYR A 273 32.01 5.35 21.61
C TYR A 273 31.90 6.46 22.67
N ILE A 274 30.93 7.36 22.51
CA ILE A 274 30.50 8.26 23.58
C ILE A 274 29.48 7.49 24.42
N GLY A 275 29.91 7.01 25.59
CA GLY A 275 29.02 6.42 26.58
C GLY A 275 28.12 7.49 27.18
N VAL A 276 26.80 7.31 27.04
CA VAL A 276 25.80 8.07 27.78
C VAL A 276 25.61 7.41 29.13
N SER A 277 25.95 8.15 30.18
CA SER A 277 25.80 7.80 31.59
C SER A 277 24.32 7.59 31.95
N GLU A 278 24.03 6.45 32.58
CA GLU A 278 22.80 6.22 33.35
C GLU A 278 22.71 7.25 34.48
N GLY A 279 21.73 8.15 34.38
CA GLY A 279 21.39 9.16 35.38
C GLY A 279 19.94 8.98 35.78
N ASN A 280 19.75 8.25 36.86
CA ASN A 280 18.51 8.02 37.58
C ASN A 280 17.98 9.35 38.15
N GLU A 281 16.85 9.88 37.67
CA GLU A 281 15.99 10.75 38.49
C GLU A 281 14.57 10.93 37.92
N LYS A 282 13.60 10.83 38.83
CA LYS A 282 12.17 11.00 38.61
C LYS A 282 11.88 12.47 38.29
N GLY A 283 11.14 12.76 37.23
CA GLY A 283 10.68 14.12 36.98
C GLY A 283 9.79 14.26 35.75
N LEU A 284 8.49 14.38 36.00
CA LEU A 284 7.53 15.27 35.34
C LEU A 284 7.86 15.68 33.88
N TYR A 285 7.17 15.08 32.91
CA TYR A 285 7.22 15.50 31.51
C TYR A 285 6.49 16.84 31.33
N GLU A 286 7.24 17.94 31.39
CA GLU A 286 6.82 19.24 30.86
C GLU A 286 7.35 19.34 29.42
N HIS A 287 6.47 19.19 28.43
CA HIS A 287 6.80 19.35 27.02
C HIS A 287 7.11 20.83 26.72
N THR A 288 8.39 21.21 26.73
CA THR A 288 8.85 22.47 26.15
C THR A 288 9.06 22.28 24.65
N ILE A 289 8.15 22.84 23.85
CA ILE A 289 8.29 22.95 22.39
C ILE A 289 9.33 24.02 22.09
N LEU A 290 10.49 23.60 21.59
CA LEU A 290 11.50 24.49 21.01
C LEU A 290 11.01 24.93 19.61
N ASN A 291 10.37 26.09 19.57
CA ASN A 291 10.09 26.80 18.32
C ASN A 291 11.42 27.32 17.75
N THR A 292 11.89 26.72 16.67
CA THR A 292 12.88 27.33 15.79
C THR A 292 12.22 28.50 15.06
N ALA A 293 12.68 29.70 15.39
CA ALA A 293 12.24 30.95 14.80
C ALA A 293 12.50 30.97 13.29
N SER A 294 11.45 31.10 12.50
CA SER A 294 11.50 31.71 11.18
C SER A 294 10.63 32.96 11.21
N GLU A 295 11.24 34.09 10.86
CA GLU A 295 10.60 35.40 10.83
C GLU A 295 9.50 35.43 9.77
N GLY A 296 8.24 35.49 10.21
CA GLY A 296 7.06 35.59 9.36
C GLY A 296 6.05 36.56 9.96
N LYS A 297 6.15 37.82 9.52
CA LYS A 297 5.28 38.98 9.76
C LYS A 297 3.80 38.62 10.03
N SER A 298 3.37 38.73 11.30
CA SER A 298 2.00 38.50 11.74
C SER A 298 1.12 39.74 11.55
N ARG A 299 -0.02 39.56 10.86
CA ARG A 299 -1.10 40.53 10.68
C ARG A 299 -2.17 40.22 11.73
N SER A 300 -2.38 41.13 12.67
CA SER A 300 -3.41 41.05 13.71
C SER A 300 -4.80 41.19 13.10
N TYR A 301 -5.69 40.21 13.36
CA TYR A 301 -7.14 40.35 13.22
C TYR A 301 -7.76 40.24 14.61
N GLY A 302 -8.49 41.28 15.00
CA GLY A 302 -9.17 41.39 16.28
C GLY A 302 -10.36 40.42 16.38
N SER A 303 -10.46 39.78 17.55
CA SER A 303 -11.63 39.04 17.98
C SER A 303 -12.71 40.03 18.45
N ALA A 304 -13.87 39.99 17.80
CA ALA A 304 -15.08 40.67 18.26
C ALA A 304 -15.93 39.66 19.06
N THR A 305 -16.25 40.02 20.30
CA THR A 305 -17.23 39.37 21.18
C THR A 305 -18.65 39.49 20.62
N PRO A 306 -19.51 38.45 20.67
CA PRO A 306 -20.93 38.64 20.49
C PRO A 306 -21.57 39.10 21.80
N GLU A 307 -22.20 40.26 21.67
CA GLU A 307 -23.04 40.94 22.65
C GLU A 307 -24.30 40.11 22.96
N GLN A 308 -24.67 40.11 24.24
CA GLN A 308 -25.93 39.58 24.76
C GLN A 308 -27.11 40.32 24.13
N ASN A 309 -28.17 39.61 23.77
CA ASN A 309 -29.51 40.19 23.73
C ASN A 309 -30.51 39.24 24.36
N ALA A 310 -31.09 39.72 25.45
CA ALA A 310 -32.31 39.24 26.07
C ALA A 310 -33.51 39.75 25.27
N TRP A 311 -34.45 38.87 24.92
CA TRP A 311 -35.91 39.06 24.87
C TRP A 311 -36.55 37.68 24.92
#